data_AF-A0A2E2G6N8-F1
#
_entry.id   AF-A0A2E2G6N8-F1
#
_cell.length_a   1.000
_cell.length_b   1.000
_cell.length_c   1.000
_cell.angle_alpha   90.00
_cell.angle_beta   90.00
_cell.angle_gamma   90.00
#
_symmetry.space_group_name_H-M   'P 1'
#
loop_
_entity.id
_entity.type
_entity.pdbx_description
1 polymer ?
#
loop_
_entity_poly.entity_id
_entity_poly.type
_entity_poly.pdbx_seq_one_letter_code
_entity_poly.pdbx_strand_id
1 'polypeptide(L)'
;MTLPDQLLLSDLLNHTVRCDLGLDHGPGLMAWMHPPVHRLLGWVSRPSALRMSREVWRLDQCCGLTDQQVFVRGEPASTDLVILEQLPTLMDAALLDRYGERIGTLVDFVFEPATGAIRHYLIARSDPRLPGTSRWRLSPDRIQDQQAGAVSTRLQTLDDLPLARSSVRQDLLQRTQRWRDQLRDMGDRAGDRLEGWLEDVPWDEQDEERRVEVRRSGAKEVWDDDEWPDRPRQRDEDPWV
;
A
#
# COMPACT_ATOMS: atom_id res chain seq x y z
N MET A 1 6.52 -3.53 -17.27
CA MET A 1 7.00 -2.38 -16.49
C MET A 1 7.95 -2.89 -15.41
N THR A 2 9.05 -2.20 -15.10
CA THR A 2 10.05 -2.65 -14.11
C THR A 2 10.07 -1.73 -12.91
N LEU A 3 10.03 -2.29 -11.71
CA LEU A 3 10.18 -1.53 -10.47
C LEU A 3 11.64 -1.08 -10.30
N PRO A 4 11.89 0.08 -9.66
CA PRO A 4 13.23 0.50 -9.32
C PRO A 4 13.85 -0.44 -8.26
N ASP A 5 15.18 -0.50 -8.21
CA ASP A 5 15.88 -1.31 -7.20
C ASP A 5 15.63 -0.83 -5.77
N GLN A 6 15.40 0.48 -5.59
CA GLN A 6 15.13 1.12 -4.30
C GLN A 6 14.04 2.18 -4.44
N LEU A 7 13.18 2.28 -3.42
CA LEU A 7 12.10 3.25 -3.35
C LEU A 7 12.01 3.83 -1.94
N LEU A 8 11.62 5.11 -1.83
CA LEU A 8 11.17 5.67 -0.55
C LEU A 8 9.74 5.23 -0.23
N LEU A 9 9.46 5.00 1.05
CA LEU A 9 8.09 4.76 1.47
C LEU A 9 7.21 5.99 1.16
N SER A 10 7.69 7.21 1.39
CA SER A 10 6.91 8.40 1.06
C SER A 10 6.55 8.49 -0.43
N ASP A 11 7.44 8.04 -1.32
CA ASP A 11 7.10 7.96 -2.74
C ASP A 11 6.00 6.92 -2.95
N LEU A 12 6.06 5.73 -2.36
CA LEU A 12 4.97 4.75 -2.45
C LEU A 12 3.62 5.32 -1.98
N LEU A 13 3.60 6.01 -0.84
CA LEU A 13 2.37 6.46 -0.20
C LEU A 13 1.76 7.72 -0.83
N ASN A 14 2.56 8.57 -1.45
CA ASN A 14 2.07 9.81 -2.08
C ASN A 14 1.41 9.58 -3.45
N HIS A 15 1.51 8.38 -4.03
CA HIS A 15 0.96 8.05 -5.33
C HIS A 15 -0.40 7.35 -5.21
N THR A 16 -1.21 7.51 -6.25
CA THR A 16 -2.53 6.84 -6.38
C THR A 16 -2.35 5.42 -6.89
N VAL A 17 -3.03 4.46 -6.26
CA VAL A 17 -3.01 3.05 -6.66
C VAL A 17 -3.99 2.82 -7.82
N ARG A 18 -3.54 2.13 -8.86
CA ARG A 18 -4.35 1.73 -10.02
C ARG A 18 -4.16 0.28 -10.39
N CYS A 19 -5.26 -0.42 -10.65
CA CYS A 19 -5.23 -1.79 -11.14
C CYS A 19 -5.12 -1.85 -12.68
N ASP A 20 -4.98 -3.07 -13.19
CA ASP A 20 -4.97 -3.41 -14.61
C ASP A 20 -6.28 -3.07 -15.35
N LEU A 21 -7.42 -3.11 -14.64
CA LEU A 21 -8.72 -2.65 -15.16
C LEU A 21 -8.83 -1.11 -15.25
N GLY A 22 -7.79 -0.37 -14.84
CA GLY A 22 -7.79 1.09 -14.83
C GLY A 22 -8.60 1.72 -13.69
N LEU A 23 -9.09 0.92 -12.73
CA LEU A 23 -9.80 1.42 -11.56
C LEU A 23 -8.85 2.12 -10.60
N ASP A 24 -9.35 3.18 -9.96
CA ASP A 24 -8.64 4.00 -9.00
C ASP A 24 -8.93 3.51 -7.57
N HIS A 25 -7.88 3.17 -6.84
CA HIS A 25 -7.92 2.68 -5.46
C HIS A 25 -7.42 3.72 -4.45
N GLY A 26 -7.29 4.98 -4.89
CA GLY A 26 -6.90 6.12 -4.10
C GLY A 26 -5.43 6.13 -3.67
N PRO A 27 -5.00 7.15 -2.92
CA PRO A 27 -3.62 7.29 -2.48
C PRO A 27 -3.27 6.25 -1.41
N GLY A 28 -1.97 5.97 -1.30
CA GLY A 28 -1.43 5.23 -0.17
C GLY A 28 -1.65 5.97 1.16
N LEU A 29 -1.87 5.19 2.22
CA LEU A 29 -2.16 5.68 3.56
C LEU A 29 -1.07 5.29 4.55
N MET A 30 -0.74 4.01 4.62
CA MET A 30 0.23 3.49 5.58
C MET A 30 0.97 2.28 5.03
N ALA A 31 2.18 2.08 5.54
CA ALA A 31 2.96 0.87 5.31
C ALA A 31 2.51 -0.23 6.27
N TRP A 32 2.50 -1.47 5.77
CA TRP A 32 2.49 -2.66 6.60
C TRP A 32 3.86 -3.34 6.54
N MET A 33 4.51 -3.47 7.69
CA MET A 33 5.88 -3.99 7.77
C MET A 33 6.00 -5.10 8.82
N HIS A 34 7.13 -5.81 8.76
CA HIS A 34 7.58 -6.75 9.78
C HIS A 34 8.82 -6.15 10.46
N PRO A 35 8.67 -5.45 11.60
CA PRO A 35 9.77 -4.73 12.24
C PRO A 35 10.98 -5.59 12.64
N PRO A 36 10.81 -6.79 13.24
CA PRO A 36 11.96 -7.64 13.61
C PRO A 36 12.92 -8.01 12.48
N VAL A 37 12.46 -8.09 11.23
CA VAL A 37 13.29 -8.43 10.06
C VAL A 37 13.46 -7.26 9.10
N HIS A 38 13.03 -6.06 9.50
CA HIS A 38 13.13 -4.83 8.71
C HIS A 38 12.65 -4.99 7.27
N ARG A 39 11.41 -5.46 7.12
CA ARG A 39 10.82 -5.75 5.80
C ARG A 39 9.46 -5.09 5.62
N LEU A 40 9.25 -4.43 4.49
CA LEU A 40 7.93 -4.02 4.02
C LEU A 40 7.19 -5.24 3.47
N LEU A 41 5.97 -5.48 3.97
CA LEU A 41 5.12 -6.57 3.52
C LEU A 41 4.06 -6.10 2.53
N GLY A 42 3.62 -4.85 2.68
CA GLY A 42 2.56 -4.27 1.88
C GLY A 42 2.27 -2.84 2.26
N TRP A 43 1.22 -2.28 1.69
CA TRP A 43 0.73 -0.95 2.03
C TRP A 43 -0.78 -0.91 1.92
N VAL A 44 -1.36 0.13 2.50
CA VAL A 44 -2.80 0.34 2.54
C VAL A 44 -3.13 1.53 1.67
N SER A 45 -4.17 1.44 0.84
CA SER A 45 -4.73 2.57 0.10
C SER A 45 -6.12 2.94 0.63
N ARG A 46 -6.53 4.17 0.31
CA ARG A 46 -7.85 4.69 0.68
C ARG A 46 -8.67 4.94 -0.59
N PRO A 47 -9.52 3.99 -1.02
CA PRO A 47 -10.27 4.09 -2.27
C PRO A 47 -11.29 5.23 -2.28
N SER A 48 -11.79 5.66 -1.12
CA SER A 48 -12.68 6.81 -1.02
C SER A 48 -12.54 7.50 0.33
N ALA A 49 -12.68 8.82 0.35
CA ALA A 49 -12.75 9.59 1.59
C ALA A 49 -13.99 9.28 2.43
N LEU A 50 -15.06 8.78 1.81
CA LEU A 50 -16.35 8.51 2.47
C LEU A 50 -16.50 7.06 2.94
N ARG A 51 -15.78 6.11 2.34
CA ARG A 51 -15.86 4.70 2.71
C ARG A 51 -14.97 4.42 3.91
N MET A 52 -15.50 3.65 4.86
CA MET A 52 -14.74 3.11 5.99
C MET A 52 -13.99 1.81 5.63
N SER A 53 -14.06 1.35 4.38
CA SER A 53 -13.24 0.23 3.92
C SER A 53 -11.87 0.73 3.45
N ARG A 54 -10.82 0.02 3.85
CA ARG A 54 -9.44 0.25 3.40
C ARG A 54 -8.98 -0.96 2.62
N GLU A 55 -8.11 -0.73 1.66
CA GLU A 55 -7.61 -1.77 0.78
C GLU A 55 -6.15 -2.02 1.10
N VAL A 56 -5.83 -3.28 1.41
CA VAL A 56 -4.47 -3.71 1.74
C VAL A 56 -3.89 -4.44 0.54
N TRP A 57 -2.72 -3.98 0.13
CA TRP A 57 -1.96 -4.51 -0.98
C TRP A 57 -0.70 -5.16 -0.45
N ARG A 58 -0.42 -6.39 -0.89
CA ARG A 58 0.88 -7.03 -0.68
C ARG A 58 1.92 -6.39 -1.59
N LEU A 59 3.18 -6.41 -1.15
CA LEU A 59 4.26 -5.79 -1.90
C LEU A 59 4.44 -6.40 -3.31
N ASP A 60 4.25 -7.71 -3.45
CA ASP A 60 4.38 -8.43 -4.71
C ASP A 60 3.24 -8.18 -5.71
N GLN A 61 2.16 -7.53 -5.27
CA GLN A 61 1.12 -7.03 -6.16
C GLN A 61 1.57 -5.76 -6.90
N CYS A 62 2.57 -5.04 -6.39
CA CYS A 62 3.16 -3.89 -7.07
C CYS A 62 3.87 -4.35 -8.34
N CYS A 63 3.48 -3.81 -9.50
CA CYS A 63 4.06 -4.18 -10.80
C CYS A 63 4.69 -3.00 -11.55
N GLY A 64 4.46 -1.77 -11.07
CA GLY A 64 5.04 -0.57 -11.66
C GLY A 64 4.77 0.67 -10.81
N LEU A 65 5.60 1.70 -11.02
CA LEU A 65 5.46 2.99 -10.35
C LEU A 65 5.82 4.11 -11.32
N THR A 66 5.10 5.22 -11.21
CA THR A 66 5.31 6.46 -11.98
C THR A 66 5.33 7.66 -11.03
N ASP A 67 5.57 8.86 -11.57
CA ASP A 67 5.56 10.12 -10.81
C ASP A 67 4.19 10.44 -10.15
N GLN A 68 3.13 9.70 -10.48
CA GLN A 68 1.77 9.95 -9.96
C GLN A 68 1.04 8.69 -9.50
N GLN A 69 1.43 7.51 -9.99
CA GLN A 69 0.64 6.28 -9.87
C GLN A 69 1.49 5.07 -9.51
N VAL A 70 0.92 4.19 -8.68
CA VAL A 70 1.41 2.84 -8.39
C VAL A 70 0.49 1.86 -9.10
N PHE A 71 1.06 0.99 -9.92
CA PHE A 71 0.32 -0.05 -10.63
C PHE A 71 0.33 -1.35 -9.83
N VAL A 72 -0.84 -1.95 -9.68
CA VAL A 72 -1.04 -3.20 -8.94
C VAL A 72 -1.70 -4.27 -9.80
N ARG A 73 -1.49 -5.54 -9.43
CA ARG A 73 -2.14 -6.70 -10.02
C ARG A 73 -2.92 -7.49 -8.97
N GLY A 74 -4.05 -8.04 -9.39
CA GLY A 74 -4.95 -8.81 -8.53
C GLY A 74 -5.80 -7.94 -7.61
N GLU A 75 -6.54 -8.59 -6.73
CA GLU A 75 -7.50 -7.94 -5.84
C GLU A 75 -6.87 -7.51 -4.50
N PRO A 76 -7.29 -6.36 -3.92
CA PRO A 76 -6.88 -5.98 -2.58
C PRO A 76 -7.61 -6.78 -1.51
N ALA A 77 -6.99 -6.91 -0.33
CA ALA A 77 -7.70 -7.37 0.85
C ALA A 77 -8.44 -6.19 1.52
N SER A 78 -9.74 -6.34 1.75
CA SER A 78 -10.54 -5.32 2.45
C SER A 78 -10.34 -5.40 3.96
N THR A 79 -10.17 -4.25 4.62
CA THR A 79 -9.98 -4.14 6.08
C THR A 79 -10.63 -2.86 6.65
N ASP A 80 -10.74 -2.79 7.97
CA ASP A 80 -11.27 -1.64 8.71
C ASP A 80 -10.16 -0.86 9.45
N LEU A 81 -10.50 0.28 10.06
CA LEU A 81 -9.50 1.12 10.75
C LEU A 81 -8.93 0.44 12.01
N VAL A 82 -9.77 -0.32 12.72
CA VAL A 82 -9.44 -0.87 14.04
C VAL A 82 -8.33 -1.92 13.90
N ILE A 83 -8.39 -2.73 12.83
CA ILE A 83 -7.35 -3.68 12.50
C ILE A 83 -6.08 -2.95 12.03
N LEU A 84 -6.23 -1.88 11.22
CA LEU A 84 -5.10 -1.12 10.71
C LEU A 84 -4.27 -0.44 11.81
N GLU A 85 -4.93 0.11 12.83
CA GLU A 85 -4.26 0.75 13.98
C GLU A 85 -3.42 -0.24 14.79
N GLN A 86 -3.67 -1.54 14.66
CA GLN A 86 -2.90 -2.60 15.31
C GLN A 86 -1.73 -3.09 14.46
N LEU A 87 -1.60 -2.65 13.21
CA LEU A 87 -0.52 -3.11 12.35
C LEU A 87 0.83 -2.61 12.86
N PRO A 88 1.82 -3.51 12.96
CA PRO A 88 3.13 -3.14 13.47
C PRO A 88 3.83 -2.19 12.51
N THR A 89 4.28 -1.06 13.05
CA THR A 89 5.02 -0.05 12.31
C THR A 89 6.10 0.58 13.18
N LEU A 90 7.21 0.93 12.56
CA LEU A 90 8.24 1.77 13.19
C LEU A 90 8.11 3.24 12.78
N MET A 91 7.14 3.56 11.91
CA MET A 91 6.90 4.93 11.50
C MET A 91 6.44 5.77 12.69
N ASP A 92 6.94 7.00 12.76
CA ASP A 92 6.71 7.95 13.83
C ASP A 92 7.24 7.51 15.22
N ALA A 93 7.98 6.39 15.28
CA ALA A 93 8.60 5.94 16.52
C ALA A 93 9.73 6.88 16.95
N ALA A 94 9.84 7.10 18.27
CA ALA A 94 10.93 7.85 18.86
C ALA A 94 12.24 7.05 18.76
N LEU A 95 13.31 7.68 18.24
CA LEU A 95 14.64 7.11 18.27
C LEU A 95 15.30 7.45 19.61
N LEU A 96 15.65 6.43 20.39
CA LEU A 96 16.31 6.55 21.67
C LEU A 96 17.81 6.27 21.55
N ASP A 97 18.60 7.05 22.26
CA ASP A 97 20.04 6.87 22.38
C ASP A 97 20.38 5.72 23.36
N ARG A 98 21.68 5.50 23.59
CA ARG A 98 22.16 4.46 24.52
C ARG A 98 21.79 4.70 25.99
N TYR A 99 21.32 5.89 26.35
CA TYR A 99 20.87 6.26 27.68
C TYR A 99 19.33 6.25 27.80
N GLY A 100 18.61 6.02 26.70
CA GLY A 100 17.15 6.06 26.65
C GLY A 100 16.56 7.44 26.34
N GLU A 101 17.39 8.42 26.02
CA GLU A 101 16.95 9.77 25.69
C GLU A 101 16.55 9.86 24.22
N ARG A 102 15.48 10.62 23.94
CA ARG A 102 14.99 10.80 22.57
C ARG A 102 15.94 11.70 21.79
N ILE A 103 16.54 11.16 20.73
CA ILE A 103 17.41 11.90 19.82
C ILE A 103 16.76 12.21 18.46
N GLY A 104 15.66 11.55 18.12
CA GLY A 104 14.94 11.81 16.87
C GLY A 104 13.64 11.02 16.72
N THR A 105 13.12 10.98 15.50
CA THR A 105 11.89 10.26 15.11
C THR A 105 12.09 9.60 13.76
N LEU A 106 11.60 8.37 13.58
CA LEU A 106 11.60 7.67 12.29
C LEU A 106 10.50 8.25 11.40
N VAL A 107 10.87 8.76 10.21
CA VAL A 107 9.94 9.53 9.35
C VAL A 107 9.74 8.94 7.96
N ASP A 108 10.69 8.13 7.50
CA ASP A 108 10.62 7.45 6.21
C ASP A 108 11.60 6.28 6.22
N PHE A 109 11.62 5.49 5.14
CA PHE A 109 12.68 4.53 4.89
C PHE A 109 12.83 4.25 3.40
N VAL A 110 14.02 3.77 3.03
CA VAL A 110 14.30 3.24 1.70
C VAL A 110 14.23 1.73 1.74
N PHE A 111 13.47 1.14 0.83
CA PHE A 111 13.31 -0.31 0.71
C PHE A 111 13.52 -0.79 -0.72
N GLU A 112 13.72 -2.10 -0.89
CA GLU A 112 13.79 -2.75 -2.19
C GLU A 112 12.44 -3.32 -2.59
N PRO A 113 11.80 -2.87 -3.67
CA PRO A 113 10.47 -3.37 -4.06
C PRO A 113 10.42 -4.87 -4.33
N ALA A 114 11.51 -5.46 -4.84
CA ALA A 114 11.57 -6.89 -5.16
C ALA A 114 11.51 -7.80 -3.92
N THR A 115 12.02 -7.35 -2.77
CA THR A 115 12.12 -8.17 -1.55
C THR A 115 11.36 -7.60 -0.36
N GLY A 116 11.08 -6.29 -0.39
CA GLY A 116 10.62 -5.51 0.75
C GLY A 116 11.72 -5.19 1.77
N ALA A 117 12.97 -5.60 1.54
CA ALA A 117 14.04 -5.36 2.50
C ALA A 117 14.27 -3.86 2.70
N ILE A 118 14.20 -3.40 3.94
CA ILE A 118 14.46 -2.01 4.30
C ILE A 118 15.98 -1.82 4.39
N ARG A 119 16.51 -0.92 3.56
CA ARG A 119 17.96 -0.64 3.48
C ARG A 119 18.41 0.35 4.56
N HIS A 120 17.62 1.40 4.79
CA HIS A 120 17.86 2.36 5.87
C HIS A 120 16.59 3.15 6.18
N TYR A 121 16.44 3.50 7.45
CA TYR A 121 15.44 4.43 7.93
C TYR A 121 15.95 5.86 7.80
N LEU A 122 15.03 6.80 7.62
CA LEU A 122 15.30 8.23 7.69
C LEU A 122 14.79 8.77 9.02
N ILE A 123 15.65 9.50 9.72
CA ILE A 123 15.39 10.07 11.04
C ILE A 123 15.32 11.58 10.92
N ALA A 124 14.34 12.20 11.57
CA ALA A 124 14.29 13.65 11.76
C ALA A 124 14.56 14.00 13.23
N ARG A 125 15.30 15.09 13.46
CA ARG A 125 15.61 15.63 14.80
C ARG A 125 14.43 16.40 15.39
N SER A 126 13.67 17.08 14.55
CA SER A 126 12.52 17.94 14.89
C SER A 126 11.31 17.57 14.03
N ASP A 127 10.19 18.27 14.21
CA ASP A 127 8.93 17.98 13.51
C ASP A 127 9.18 17.80 12.00
N PRO A 128 8.90 16.60 11.44
CA PRO A 128 9.17 16.26 10.05
C PRO A 128 8.42 17.14 9.04
N ARG A 129 7.36 17.83 9.49
CA ARG A 129 6.52 18.72 8.70
C ARG A 129 7.18 20.09 8.44
N LEU A 130 8.21 20.44 9.21
CA LEU A 130 8.93 21.70 9.04
C LEU A 130 9.96 21.60 7.91
N PRO A 131 9.97 22.54 6.95
CA PRO A 131 10.99 22.59 5.89
C PRO A 131 12.37 22.89 6.48
N GLY A 132 13.41 22.26 5.93
CA GLY A 132 14.80 22.46 6.38
C GLY A 132 15.25 21.51 7.51
N THR A 133 14.40 20.56 7.92
CA THR A 133 14.83 19.50 8.84
C THR A 133 15.83 18.59 8.17
N SER A 134 17.01 18.50 8.79
CA SER A 134 18.03 17.54 8.39
C SER A 134 17.49 16.12 8.58
N ARG A 135 17.85 15.22 7.67
CA ARG A 135 17.50 13.79 7.76
C ARG A 135 18.77 12.97 7.92
N TRP A 136 18.75 12.01 8.83
CA TRP A 136 19.88 11.10 9.07
C TRP A 136 19.50 9.69 8.64
N ARG A 137 20.45 8.96 8.05
CA ARG A 137 20.22 7.56 7.66
C ARG A 137 20.58 6.65 8.82
N LEU A 138 19.62 5.88 9.28
CA LEU A 138 19.80 4.83 10.28
C LEU A 138 19.73 3.47 9.60
N SER A 139 20.83 2.72 9.63
CA SER A 139 20.86 1.36 9.12
C SER A 139 20.22 0.38 10.12
N PRO A 140 19.47 -0.64 9.66
CA PRO A 140 18.75 -1.57 10.55
C PRO A 140 19.64 -2.26 11.59
N ASP A 141 20.88 -2.58 11.24
CA ASP A 141 21.90 -3.19 12.11
C ASP A 141 22.29 -2.36 13.34
N ARG A 142 21.93 -1.07 13.36
CA ARG A 142 22.17 -0.17 14.50
C ARG A 142 21.03 -0.16 15.52
N ILE A 143 19.90 -0.79 15.19
CA ILE A 143 18.75 -0.92 16.08
C ILE A 143 19.01 -2.07 17.05
N GLN A 144 18.92 -1.78 18.35
CA GLN A 144 19.11 -2.78 19.40
C GLN A 144 17.81 -3.40 19.87
N ASP A 145 16.79 -2.57 20.04
CA ASP A 145 15.46 -2.97 20.51
C ASP A 145 14.38 -2.14 19.82
N GLN A 146 13.19 -2.72 19.72
CA GLN A 146 12.03 -2.13 19.07
C GLN A 146 10.80 -2.38 19.95
N GLN A 147 10.14 -1.30 20.34
CA GLN A 147 8.90 -1.31 21.10
C GLN A 147 7.85 -0.48 20.35
N ALA A 148 6.59 -0.63 20.72
CA ALA A 148 5.52 0.17 20.14
C ALA A 148 5.83 1.68 20.36
N GLY A 149 6.10 2.40 19.27
CA GLY A 149 6.41 3.83 19.30
C GLY A 149 7.84 4.20 19.74
N ALA A 150 8.74 3.25 19.99
CA ALA A 150 10.13 3.54 20.38
C ALA A 150 11.14 2.57 19.78
N VAL A 151 12.29 3.08 19.36
CA VAL A 151 13.40 2.32 18.78
C VAL A 151 14.69 2.69 19.51
N SER A 152 15.36 1.72 20.12
CA SER A 152 16.59 1.95 20.88
C SER A 152 17.84 1.66 20.05
N THR A 153 18.88 2.47 20.24
CA THR A 153 20.16 2.33 19.53
C THR A 153 21.35 2.55 20.47
N ARG A 154 22.56 2.18 20.00
CA ARG A 154 23.81 2.49 20.70
C ARG A 154 24.34 3.90 20.45
N LEU A 155 23.66 4.68 19.63
CA LEU A 155 24.08 6.03 19.26
C LEU A 155 24.05 6.94 20.48
N GLN A 156 24.89 7.97 20.50
CA GLN A 156 24.77 9.04 21.49
C GLN A 156 24.02 10.23 20.89
N THR A 157 24.31 10.53 19.63
CA THR A 157 23.69 11.66 18.94
C THR A 157 23.36 11.29 17.50
N LEU A 158 22.51 12.09 16.85
CA LEU A 158 22.26 11.94 15.42
C LEU A 158 23.47 12.29 14.55
N ASP A 159 24.41 13.08 15.06
CA ASP A 159 25.60 13.49 14.30
C ASP A 159 26.55 12.29 14.04
N ASP A 160 26.35 11.18 14.76
CA ASP A 160 27.01 9.89 14.52
C ASP A 160 26.48 9.15 13.28
N LEU A 161 25.38 9.64 12.69
CA LEU A 161 24.75 9.06 11.50
C LEU A 161 25.08 9.84 10.23
N PRO A 162 25.20 9.15 9.08
CA PRO A 162 25.42 9.83 7.82
C PRO A 162 24.19 10.68 7.47
N LEU A 163 24.43 11.99 7.33
CA LEU A 163 23.41 12.95 6.91
C LEU A 163 22.90 12.56 5.51
N ALA A 164 21.61 12.28 5.40
CA ALA A 164 20.90 12.37 4.15
C ALA A 164 20.69 13.86 3.89
N ARG A 165 21.61 14.49 3.14
CA ARG A 165 21.41 15.87 2.66
C ARG A 165 20.03 15.99 1.99
N SER A 166 19.57 17.24 1.82
CA SER A 166 18.35 17.77 1.17
C SER A 166 17.99 17.23 -0.24
N SER A 167 18.54 16.09 -0.64
CA SER A 167 18.64 15.53 -1.97
C SER A 167 18.22 14.06 -2.00
N VAL A 168 17.49 13.48 -1.04
CA VAL A 168 16.99 12.10 -1.26
C VAL A 168 16.04 12.08 -2.46
N ARG A 169 15.20 13.11 -2.62
CA ARG A 169 14.50 13.35 -3.88
C ARG A 169 15.47 13.63 -5.03
N GLN A 170 16.47 14.50 -4.90
CA GLN A 170 17.33 14.87 -6.05
C GLN A 170 18.27 13.74 -6.53
N ASP A 171 18.73 12.86 -5.64
CA ASP A 171 19.65 11.75 -5.94
C ASP A 171 18.88 10.52 -6.47
N LEU A 172 17.64 10.32 -5.98
CA LEU A 172 16.67 9.42 -6.63
C LEU A 172 16.20 10.00 -7.97
N LEU A 173 15.92 11.31 -8.06
CA LEU A 173 15.54 11.99 -9.30
C LEU A 173 16.64 11.92 -10.37
N GLN A 174 17.91 12.04 -9.99
CA GLN A 174 19.03 11.87 -10.91
C GLN A 174 19.16 10.41 -11.39
N ARG A 175 18.82 9.42 -10.56
CA ARG A 175 18.75 8.02 -10.98
C ARG A 175 17.46 7.69 -11.77
N THR A 176 16.36 8.41 -11.58
CA THR A 176 15.10 8.21 -12.31
C THR A 176 14.98 9.03 -13.60
N GLN A 177 15.82 10.05 -13.83
CA GLN A 177 15.84 10.77 -15.12
C GLN A 177 16.22 9.87 -16.31
N ARG A 178 17.05 8.84 -16.10
CA ARG A 178 17.41 7.86 -17.15
C ARG A 178 16.24 6.97 -17.60
N TRP A 179 15.16 6.92 -16.82
CA TRP A 179 13.95 6.15 -17.12
C TRP A 179 12.89 6.97 -17.89
N ARG A 180 12.91 8.31 -17.74
CA ARG A 180 12.01 9.23 -18.47
C ARG A 180 12.21 9.14 -19.99
N ASP A 181 13.43 8.90 -20.44
CA ASP A 181 13.75 8.80 -21.87
C ASP A 181 13.35 7.44 -22.46
N GLN A 182 13.35 6.35 -21.68
CA GLN A 182 12.91 5.03 -22.15
C GLN A 182 11.38 4.90 -22.27
N LEU A 183 10.62 5.70 -21.53
CA LEU A 183 9.14 5.70 -21.60
C LEU A 183 8.58 6.50 -22.77
N ARG A 184 9.25 7.57 -23.24
CA ARG A 184 8.81 8.28 -24.47
C ARG A 184 8.88 7.39 -25.70
N ASP A 185 9.91 6.56 -25.80
CA ASP A 185 10.13 5.65 -26.93
C ASP A 185 9.29 4.35 -26.85
N MET A 186 8.67 4.08 -25.69
CA MET A 186 7.72 2.98 -25.48
C MET A 186 6.26 3.42 -25.52
N GLY A 187 5.95 4.70 -25.24
CA GLY A 187 4.60 5.27 -25.35
C GLY A 187 4.06 5.20 -26.78
N ASP A 188 4.91 5.43 -27.77
CA ASP A 188 4.55 5.34 -29.19
C ASP A 188 4.35 3.88 -29.67
N ARG A 189 4.81 2.87 -28.90
CA ARG A 189 4.63 1.44 -29.23
C ARG A 189 3.54 0.75 -28.40
N ALA A 190 3.01 1.40 -27.37
CA ALA A 190 1.98 0.84 -26.48
C ALA A 190 0.54 1.11 -26.93
N GLY A 191 0.34 2.08 -27.85
CA GLY A 191 -0.95 2.27 -28.52
C GLY A 191 -1.36 1.07 -29.37
N ASP A 192 -0.39 0.43 -30.04
CA ASP A 192 -0.67 -0.62 -31.04
C ASP A 192 -0.83 -2.04 -30.45
N ARG A 193 -0.58 -2.26 -29.16
CA ARG A 193 -0.72 -3.60 -28.51
C ARG A 193 -1.98 -3.78 -27.67
N LEU A 194 -2.75 -2.73 -27.44
CA LEU A 194 -4.00 -2.84 -26.68
C LEU A 194 -5.14 -3.50 -27.48
N GLU A 195 -5.04 -3.58 -28.82
CA GLU A 195 -5.99 -4.36 -29.63
C GLU A 195 -5.67 -5.87 -29.66
N GLY A 196 -4.40 -6.27 -29.46
CA GLY A 196 -3.97 -7.68 -29.53
C GLY A 196 -3.95 -8.44 -28.20
N TRP A 197 -4.27 -7.79 -27.07
CA TRP A 197 -4.37 -8.44 -25.75
C TRP A 197 -5.80 -8.89 -25.39
N LEU A 198 -6.79 -8.54 -26.21
CA LEU A 198 -8.19 -8.97 -26.05
C LEU A 198 -8.51 -10.31 -26.73
N GLU A 199 -7.62 -10.85 -27.57
CA GLU A 199 -7.95 -12.04 -28.40
C GLU A 199 -7.51 -13.40 -27.85
N ASP A 200 -6.73 -13.50 -26.76
CA ASP A 200 -6.34 -14.80 -26.22
C ASP A 200 -6.55 -14.90 -24.69
N VAL A 201 -7.79 -15.18 -24.29
CA VAL A 201 -8.05 -15.90 -23.04
C VAL A 201 -8.74 -17.22 -23.39
N PRO A 202 -8.00 -18.35 -23.48
CA PRO A 202 -8.63 -19.65 -23.61
C PRO A 202 -9.23 -20.02 -22.24
N TRP A 203 -10.52 -19.76 -22.08
CA TRP A 203 -11.30 -20.36 -21.00
C TRP A 203 -11.66 -21.80 -21.39
N ASP A 204 -10.68 -22.71 -21.37
CA ASP A 204 -10.97 -24.14 -21.53
C ASP A 204 -11.28 -24.76 -20.16
N GLU A 205 -12.59 -24.99 -19.98
CA GLU A 205 -13.16 -26.29 -19.66
C GLU A 205 -12.35 -27.18 -18.70
N GLN A 206 -12.71 -27.13 -17.42
CA GLN A 206 -12.63 -28.29 -16.52
C GLN A 206 -13.35 -28.02 -15.20
N ASP A 207 -14.66 -28.31 -15.18
CA ASP A 207 -15.36 -28.86 -14.02
C ASP A 207 -16.69 -29.50 -14.46
N GLU A 208 -16.62 -30.43 -15.42
CA GLU A 208 -17.61 -31.50 -15.56
C GLU A 208 -16.90 -32.83 -15.35
N GLU A 209 -16.92 -33.37 -14.12
CA GLU A 209 -16.99 -34.82 -13.85
C GLU A 209 -17.17 -35.11 -12.35
N ARG A 210 -18.38 -34.87 -11.84
CA ARG A 210 -18.92 -35.66 -10.72
C ARG A 210 -20.38 -36.02 -10.97
N ARG A 211 -20.56 -37.07 -11.78
CA ARG A 211 -21.80 -37.87 -11.81
C ARG A 211 -21.98 -38.53 -10.44
N VAL A 212 -22.99 -38.10 -9.67
CA VAL A 212 -23.68 -38.96 -8.69
C VAL A 212 -25.18 -38.78 -8.86
N GLU A 213 -25.77 -39.83 -9.43
CA GLU A 213 -27.18 -40.26 -9.51
C GLU A 213 -28.29 -39.35 -8.94
N VAL A 214 -29.08 -38.78 -9.86
CA VAL A 214 -30.45 -38.33 -9.59
C VAL A 214 -31.38 -39.55 -9.59
N ARG A 215 -31.92 -39.89 -8.40
CA ARG A 215 -33.16 -40.67 -8.29
C ARG A 215 -34.37 -39.74 -8.44
N ARG A 216 -35.28 -40.15 -9.31
CA ARG A 216 -36.54 -39.50 -9.71
C ARG A 216 -37.52 -39.35 -8.54
N SER A 217 -38.03 -38.12 -8.36
CA SER A 217 -39.43 -37.75 -8.05
C SER A 217 -39.45 -36.22 -8.02
N GLY A 218 -40.10 -35.47 -8.90
CA GLY A 218 -41.49 -35.59 -9.31
C GLY A 218 -42.32 -34.53 -8.57
N ALA A 219 -42.23 -33.25 -8.97
CA ALA A 219 -43.23 -32.23 -8.72
C ALA A 219 -42.93 -31.00 -9.58
N LYS A 220 -43.97 -30.42 -10.17
CA LYS A 220 -43.98 -29.37 -11.19
C LYS A 220 -44.73 -28.19 -10.58
N GLU A 221 -44.07 -27.07 -10.34
CA GLU A 221 -44.67 -25.78 -9.92
C GLU A 221 -43.94 -24.71 -10.76
N VAL A 222 -44.46 -24.31 -11.93
CA VAL A 222 -45.47 -23.26 -12.17
C VAL A 222 -45.10 -21.98 -11.42
N TRP A 223 -44.48 -21.06 -12.15
CA TRP A 223 -44.22 -19.69 -11.74
C TRP A 223 -45.52 -18.91 -11.95
N ASP A 224 -46.15 -18.44 -10.86
CA ASP A 224 -47.20 -17.42 -10.90
C ASP A 224 -46.56 -16.08 -10.49
N ASP A 225 -46.51 -15.17 -11.47
CA ASP A 225 -46.41 -13.72 -11.28
C ASP A 225 -47.76 -13.22 -10.75
N ASP A 226 -47.80 -12.70 -9.53
CA ASP A 226 -48.54 -11.47 -9.16
C ASP A 226 -48.52 -11.26 -7.64
N GLU A 227 -48.75 -10.00 -7.24
CA GLU A 227 -49.19 -9.53 -5.92
C GLU A 227 -48.12 -8.88 -5.02
N TRP A 228 -47.88 -7.59 -5.28
CA TRP A 228 -47.34 -6.62 -4.31
C TRP A 228 -48.40 -6.27 -3.25
N PRO A 229 -48.10 -6.33 -1.94
CA PRO A 229 -48.99 -5.77 -0.93
C PRO A 229 -48.57 -4.34 -0.53
N ASP A 230 -49.51 -3.41 -0.73
CA ASP A 230 -49.57 -2.07 -0.14
C ASP A 230 -49.44 -2.11 1.39
N ARG A 231 -48.56 -1.27 1.96
CA ARG A 231 -48.50 -1.02 3.42
C ARG A 231 -49.33 0.22 3.79
N PRO A 232 -50.19 0.15 4.82
CA PRO A 232 -50.95 1.32 5.28
C PRO A 232 -50.10 2.25 6.16
N ARG A 233 -50.39 3.54 6.06
CA ARG A 233 -49.88 4.63 6.90
C ARG A 233 -50.37 4.49 8.35
N GLN A 234 -49.46 4.59 9.32
CA GLN A 234 -49.81 5.01 10.68
C GLN A 234 -48.73 5.94 11.24
N ARG A 235 -49.21 6.99 11.93
CA ARG A 235 -48.54 8.19 12.39
C ARG A 235 -48.18 8.05 13.88
N ASP A 236 -47.40 9.01 14.38
CA ASP A 236 -47.09 9.37 15.78
C ASP A 236 -45.82 8.63 16.31
N GLU A 237 -44.77 9.27 16.87
CA GLU A 237 -44.61 10.54 17.60
C GLU A 237 -43.13 11.01 17.58
N ASP A 238 -42.91 12.32 17.73
CA ASP A 238 -41.63 13.04 17.78
C ASP A 238 -41.09 13.12 19.22
N PRO A 239 -39.82 12.74 19.52
CA PRO A 239 -39.31 12.66 20.90
C PRO A 239 -38.40 13.84 21.31
N TRP A 240 -38.67 15.09 20.90
CA TRP A 240 -37.95 16.27 21.40
C TRP A 240 -38.84 17.49 21.72
N VAL A 241 -39.76 17.31 22.66
CA VAL A 241 -40.24 18.37 23.58
C VAL A 241 -39.96 17.95 25.01
#